data_AF-A0A0K5KNR6-F1
#
_entry.id   AF-A0A0K5KNR6-F1
#
_cell.length_a   1.000
_cell.length_b   1.000
_cell.length_c   1.000
_cell.angle_alpha   90.00
_cell.angle_beta   90.00
_cell.angle_gamma   90.00
#
_symmetry.space_group_name_H-M   'P 1'
#
loop_
_entity.id
_entity.type
_entity.pdbx_description
1 polymer ?
#
loop_
_entity_poly.entity_id
_entity_poly.type
_entity_poly.pdbx_seq_one_letter_code
_entity_poly.pdbx_strand_id
1 'polypeptide(L)'
;MSATAEPAFINPLAIPTYFGVISIGTARIGPMVSSSASNVVNCETKQRTQFECIYFSQYWAKGDVIANRAPIGQWEPYSEEPLLGIIVTSVCRINRDAKT
;
A
#
# COMPACT_ATOMS: atom_id res chain seq x y z
N MET A 1 28.54 22.54 -28.89
CA MET A 1 27.11 22.41 -28.51
C MET A 1 27.04 21.35 -27.43
N SER A 2 26.71 21.75 -26.19
CA SER A 2 26.63 20.86 -25.03
C SER A 2 25.16 20.50 -24.82
N ALA A 3 24.80 19.23 -24.96
CA ALA A 3 23.44 18.77 -24.66
C ALA A 3 23.34 18.57 -23.14
N THR A 4 22.70 19.53 -22.46
CA THR A 4 22.19 19.35 -21.10
C THR A 4 21.08 18.30 -21.17
N ALA A 5 21.29 17.14 -20.56
CA ALA A 5 20.21 16.19 -20.29
C ALA A 5 19.54 16.62 -18.97
N GLU A 6 18.38 17.26 -19.06
CA GLU A 6 17.50 17.40 -17.90
C GLU A 6 17.05 16.00 -17.44
N PRO A 7 17.03 15.69 -16.12
CA PRO A 7 16.49 14.42 -15.67
C PRO A 7 14.98 14.39 -15.93
N ALA A 8 14.54 13.54 -16.86
CA ALA A 8 13.14 13.25 -17.06
C ALA A 8 12.60 12.54 -15.81
N PHE A 9 11.91 13.29 -14.94
CA PHE A 9 11.10 12.76 -13.85
C PHE A 9 9.91 12.04 -14.48
N ILE A 10 10.04 10.74 -14.75
CA ILE A 10 8.92 9.90 -15.16
C ILE A 10 8.05 9.71 -13.92
N ASN A 11 6.97 10.48 -13.84
CA ASN A 11 5.92 10.31 -12.85
C ASN A 11 4.85 9.39 -13.46
N PRO A 12 4.77 8.08 -13.12
CA PRO A 12 3.71 7.24 -13.62
C PRO A 12 2.45 7.53 -12.80
N LEU A 13 1.68 8.52 -13.25
CA LEU A 13 0.30 8.71 -12.81
C LEU A 13 -0.54 7.55 -13.36
N ALA A 14 -0.87 6.64 -12.44
CA ALA A 14 -2.08 5.81 -12.36
C ALA A 14 -2.66 5.24 -13.66
N ILE A 15 -2.64 3.91 -13.78
CA ILE A 15 -3.71 3.22 -14.52
C ILE A 15 -4.19 2.04 -13.68
N PRO A 16 -5.43 2.07 -13.17
CA PRO A 16 -6.04 0.93 -12.53
C PRO A 16 -6.34 -0.11 -13.61
N THR A 17 -5.71 -1.29 -13.54
CA THR A 17 -6.16 -2.43 -14.34
C THR A 17 -7.41 -3.03 -13.71
N TYR A 18 -8.55 -2.41 -13.98
CA TYR A 18 -9.85 -3.07 -13.91
C TYR A 18 -10.65 -2.66 -15.15
N PHE A 19 -11.00 -3.64 -15.98
CA PHE A 19 -11.72 -3.51 -17.26
C PHE A 19 -11.06 -2.64 -18.36
N GLY A 20 -10.13 -3.23 -19.12
CA GLY A 20 -9.85 -2.79 -20.49
C GLY A 20 -8.60 -1.95 -20.69
N VAL A 21 -7.44 -2.60 -20.63
CA VAL A 21 -6.17 -2.34 -21.34
C VAL A 21 -5.64 -0.90 -21.40
N ILE A 22 -4.47 -0.67 -20.77
CA ILE A 22 -3.43 0.23 -21.29
C ILE A 22 -2.06 -0.45 -21.10
N SER A 23 -1.26 -0.51 -22.17
CA SER A 23 0.13 -1.00 -22.16
C SER A 23 1.06 0.09 -22.67
N ILE A 24 2.04 0.50 -21.86
CA ILE A 24 3.29 1.14 -22.30
C ILE A 24 4.41 0.55 -21.42
N GLY A 25 5.45 0.00 -22.04
CA GLY A 25 6.21 -1.15 -21.54
C GLY A 25 7.10 -0.95 -20.30
N THR A 26 7.14 -1.98 -19.44
CA THR A 26 8.31 -2.83 -19.13
C THR A 26 7.88 -3.94 -18.16
N ALA A 27 8.48 -5.14 -18.29
CA ALA A 27 8.27 -6.40 -17.54
C ALA A 27 6.81 -6.76 -17.18
N ARG A 28 6.12 -7.52 -18.04
CA ARG A 28 4.85 -8.16 -17.70
C ARG A 28 5.07 -9.28 -16.67
N ILE A 29 5.21 -8.93 -15.40
CA ILE A 29 5.16 -9.87 -14.30
C ILE A 29 3.67 -10.12 -14.01
N GLY A 30 3.00 -10.99 -14.79
CA GLY A 30 1.66 -11.53 -14.50
C GLY A 30 0.52 -10.55 -14.13
N PRO A 31 -0.68 -11.07 -13.81
CA PRO A 31 -1.73 -10.27 -13.17
C PRO A 31 -1.39 -10.02 -11.68
N MET A 32 -1.87 -8.89 -11.14
CA MET A 32 -1.91 -8.66 -9.69
C MET A 32 -3.01 -9.55 -9.09
N VAL A 33 -2.62 -10.44 -8.17
CA VAL A 33 -3.54 -11.41 -7.54
C VAL A 33 -3.77 -11.10 -6.07
N SER A 34 -2.79 -10.55 -5.36
CA SER A 34 -2.97 -10.09 -3.99
C SER A 34 -2.08 -8.89 -3.65
N SER A 35 -2.34 -8.28 -2.49
CA SER A 35 -1.53 -7.21 -1.94
C SER A 35 -1.23 -7.44 -0.47
N SER A 36 -0.12 -6.87 -0.01
CA SER A 36 0.24 -6.76 1.41
C SER A 36 0.45 -5.29 1.76
N ALA A 37 -0.21 -4.83 2.82
CA ALA A 37 -0.14 -3.45 3.27
C ALA A 37 0.30 -3.36 4.74
N SER A 38 1.39 -2.65 4.98
CA SER A 38 1.92 -2.42 6.33
C SER A 38 1.27 -1.19 6.95
N ASN A 39 0.46 -1.41 7.99
CA ASN A 39 -0.21 -0.37 8.76
C ASN A 39 0.37 -0.30 10.17
N VAL A 40 0.63 0.92 10.64
CA VAL A 40 0.97 1.19 12.03
C VAL A 40 -0.16 1.97 12.66
N VAL A 41 -0.56 1.55 13.85
CA VAL A 41 -1.68 2.14 14.59
C VAL A 41 -1.16 2.62 15.94
N ASN A 42 -1.48 3.86 16.28
CA ASN A 42 -1.43 4.35 17.64
C ASN A 42 -2.81 4.23 18.27
N CYS A 43 -2.95 3.27 19.17
CA CYS A 43 -4.20 2.97 19.87
C CYS A 43 -4.61 4.05 20.88
N GLU A 44 -3.65 4.85 21.37
CA GLU A 44 -3.89 5.92 22.34
C GLU A 44 -4.42 7.17 21.65
N THR A 45 -3.76 7.58 20.56
CA THR A 45 -4.12 8.82 19.83
C THR A 45 -5.18 8.59 18.74
N LYS A 46 -5.61 7.33 18.52
CA LYS A 46 -6.51 6.92 17.43
C LYS A 46 -6.03 7.39 16.05
N GLN A 47 -4.73 7.27 15.84
CA GLN A 47 -4.10 7.60 14.56
C GLN A 47 -3.55 6.34 13.91
N ARG A 48 -3.53 6.35 12.58
CA ARG A 48 -2.90 5.29 11.78
C ARG A 48 -2.06 5.89 10.68
N THR A 49 -1.16 5.08 10.15
CA THR A 49 -0.39 5.41 8.96
C THR A 49 -0.05 4.15 8.18
N GLN A 50 0.10 4.29 6.86
CA GLN A 50 0.48 3.21 5.96
C GLN A 50 1.80 3.60 5.27
N PHE A 51 2.76 2.69 5.29
CA PHE A 51 4.10 2.94 4.72
C PHE A 51 4.38 2.13 3.45
N GLU A 52 3.73 0.98 3.29
CA GLU A 52 4.03 0.09 2.17
C GLU A 52 2.78 -0.65 1.71
N CYS A 53 2.61 -0.76 0.40
CA CYS A 53 1.66 -1.62 -0.28
C CYS A 53 2.37 -2.34 -1.42
N ILE A 54 2.63 -3.63 -1.24
CA ILE A 54 3.28 -4.49 -2.23
C ILE A 54 2.23 -5.36 -2.92
N TYR A 55 2.35 -5.51 -4.22
CA TYR A 55 1.46 -6.30 -5.05
C TYR A 55 2.14 -7.55 -5.59
N PHE A 56 1.42 -8.67 -5.62
CA PHE A 56 1.98 -10.00 -5.85
C PHE A 56 1.26 -10.78 -6.96
N SER A 57 2.00 -11.66 -7.64
CA SER A 57 1.47 -12.52 -8.72
C SER A 57 0.64 -13.71 -8.24
N GLN A 58 0.69 -14.05 -6.95
CA GLN A 58 -0.10 -15.13 -6.35
C GLN A 58 -0.88 -14.63 -5.13
N TYR A 59 -1.80 -15.46 -4.64
CA TYR A 59 -2.55 -15.18 -3.41
C TYR A 59 -1.63 -15.14 -2.17
N TRP A 60 -2.13 -14.51 -1.10
CA TRP A 60 -1.47 -14.48 0.21
C TRP A 60 -0.09 -13.81 0.23
N ALA A 61 0.10 -12.77 -0.60
CA ALA A 61 1.36 -12.05 -0.70
C ALA A 61 2.56 -12.95 -1.05
N LYS A 62 2.36 -13.88 -1.99
CA LYS A 62 3.37 -14.82 -2.48
C LYS A 62 3.65 -14.66 -3.97
N GLY A 63 4.74 -15.26 -4.41
CA GLY A 63 5.18 -15.20 -5.81
C GLY A 63 5.94 -13.92 -6.09
N ASP A 64 5.91 -13.49 -7.34
CA ASP A 64 6.67 -12.34 -7.81
C ASP A 64 6.05 -11.03 -7.33
N VAL A 65 6.90 -10.04 -7.04
CA VAL A 65 6.47 -8.67 -6.77
C VAL A 65 6.17 -7.97 -8.09
N ILE A 66 4.93 -7.53 -8.26
CA ILE A 66 4.43 -6.84 -9.46
C ILE A 66 4.68 -5.35 -9.37
N ALA A 67 4.44 -4.77 -8.19
CA ALA A 67 4.61 -3.36 -7.93
C ALA A 67 4.79 -3.13 -6.42
N ASN A 68 5.54 -2.09 -6.06
CA ASN A 68 5.64 -1.61 -4.69
C ASN A 68 5.25 -0.13 -4.66
N ARG A 69 4.28 0.21 -3.81
CA ARG A 69 3.96 1.58 -3.44
C ARG A 69 4.40 1.81 -1.99
N ALA A 70 5.51 2.51 -1.79
CA ALA A 70 6.04 2.84 -0.47
C ALA A 70 5.93 4.35 -0.19
N PRO A 71 4.71 4.87 0.11
CA PRO A 71 4.57 6.27 0.49
C PRO A 71 5.29 6.54 1.82
N ILE A 72 5.78 7.76 1.98
CA ILE A 72 6.15 8.25 3.32
C ILE A 72 4.86 8.24 4.14
N GLY A 73 4.84 7.47 5.23
CA GLY A 73 3.64 7.32 6.04
C GLY A 73 3.21 8.65 6.64
N GLN A 74 1.99 9.05 6.31
CA GLN A 74 1.32 10.20 6.91
C GLN A 74 0.37 9.71 8.00
N TRP A 75 0.46 10.32 9.18
CA TRP A 75 -0.43 10.01 10.28
C TRP A 75 -1.79 10.65 10.06
N GLU A 76 -2.83 9.84 10.07
CA GLU A 76 -4.21 10.28 9.91
C GLU A 76 -5.07 9.72 11.04
N PRO A 77 -6.06 10.49 11.53
CA PRO A 77 -7.06 9.93 12.42
C PRO A 77 -7.85 8.82 11.72
N TYR A 78 -8.27 7.79 12.46
CA TYR A 78 -9.20 6.79 11.94
C TYR A 78 -10.55 6.86 12.66
N SER A 79 -11.64 6.68 11.91
CA SER A 79 -12.98 6.44 12.46
C SER A 79 -13.17 4.95 12.74
N GLU A 80 -14.03 4.60 13.70
CA GLU A 80 -14.34 3.22 14.10
C GLU A 80 -15.38 2.55 13.18
N GLU A 81 -16.15 3.34 12.43
CA GLU A 81 -17.23 2.88 11.55
C GLU A 81 -16.78 2.11 10.29
N PRO A 82 -15.77 2.57 9.52
CA PRO A 82 -15.33 1.81 8.35
C PRO A 82 -14.69 0.48 8.77
N LEU A 83 -14.70 -0.51 7.87
CA LEU A 83 -14.10 -1.83 8.11
C LEU A 83 -12.69 -1.76 8.71
N LEU A 84 -11.88 -0.82 8.21
CA LEU A 84 -10.54 -0.56 8.74
C LEU A 84 -10.57 -0.10 10.21
N GLY A 85 -11.51 0.78 10.55
CA GLY A 85 -11.76 1.21 11.92
C GLY A 85 -12.09 0.06 12.86
N ILE A 86 -12.97 -0.85 12.41
CA ILE A 86 -13.36 -2.04 13.17
C ILE A 86 -12.16 -2.95 13.42
N ILE A 87 -11.36 -3.23 12.38
CA ILE A 87 -10.15 -4.06 12.48
C ILE A 87 -9.15 -3.42 13.45
N VAL A 88 -8.86 -2.14 13.26
CA VAL A 88 -7.90 -1.39 14.08
C VAL A 88 -8.34 -1.37 15.54
N THR A 89 -9.62 -1.11 15.79
CA THR A 89 -10.22 -1.12 17.14
C THR A 89 -10.09 -2.50 17.79
N SER A 90 -10.28 -3.56 17.01
CA SER A 90 -10.13 -4.94 17.48
C SER A 90 -8.68 -5.24 17.85
N VAL A 91 -7.71 -4.85 17.01
CA VAL A 91 -6.27 -5.01 17.28
C VAL A 91 -5.85 -4.29 18.56
N CYS A 92 -6.34 -3.06 18.77
CA CYS A 92 -6.04 -2.28 19.97
C CYS A 92 -6.56 -2.90 21.27
N ARG A 93 -7.56 -3.78 21.20
CA ARG A 93 -8.08 -4.50 22.39
C ARG A 93 -7.21 -5.69 22.77
N ILE A 94 -6.61 -6.38 21.79
CA ILE A 94 -5.79 -7.59 22.02
C ILE A 94 -4.63 -7.30 22.99
N ASN A 95 -3.95 -6.16 22.86
CA ASN A 95 -2.78 -5.84 23.68
C ASN A 95 -3.15 -5.35 25.10
N ARG A 96 -4.37 -4.82 25.28
CA ARG A 96 -4.85 -4.41 26.60
C ARG A 96 -5.07 -5.62 27.52
N ASP A 97 -5.51 -6.74 26.95
CA ASP A 97 -5.84 -7.95 27.72
C ASP A 97 -4.58 -8.79 28.04
N ALA A 98 -3.48 -8.60 27.30
CA ALA A 98 -2.20 -9.28 27.53
C ALA A 98 -1.37 -8.70 28.70
N LYS A 99 -1.84 -7.60 29.32
CA LYS A 99 -1.14 -6.90 30.41
C LYS A 99 -1.75 -7.18 31.80
N THR A 100 -2.59 -8.21 31.91
CA THR A 100 -3.22 -8.69 33.16
C THR A 100 -2.59 -10.00 33.58
#